data_AF-A0A2E7MB35-F1
#
_entry.id   AF-A0A2E7MB35-F1
#
_cell.length_a   1.000
_cell.length_b   1.000
_cell.length_c   1.000
_cell.angle_alpha   90.00
_cell.angle_beta   90.00
_cell.angle_gamma   90.00
#
_symmetry.space_group_name_H-M   'P 1'
#
loop_
_entity.id
_entity.type
_entity.pdbx_description
1 polymer ?
#
loop_
_entity_poly.entity_id
_entity_poly.type
_entity_poly.pdbx_seq_one_letter_code
_entity_poly.pdbx_strand_id
1 'polypeptide(L)'
;MERSFIGGLLHWRWSKPSSLGGQGGQMLLWAACSANLARLFEVLQTFTTPGVHPALLCAALLLGACWASEGSAAPSATAETAKASGSVLLVEVSGMTCVGCASKVRSALESVPGVASALVSTHKGVACVKTEASVSSSAMGEALLAAGYALVRLDSTERCPEDIKVAFADPWDHRGQGLDVVTISRGEEVELDQHIVADKYTVIDFGAPWCSPCHDAAETLQEYLTSHPDVAIRAVSLDGQDPETSYNQPVVGQHLAYVKGVPWFLVHAPGGKLIYKGMDVKRVLSVIERHRKRGGQP
;
A
#
# COMPACT_ATOMS: atom_id res chain seq x y z
N MET A 1 1.90 -11.59 -42.26
CA MET A 1 0.77 -11.91 -43.16
C MET A 1 0.95 -13.35 -43.58
N GLU A 2 0.13 -14.26 -43.05
CA GLU A 2 -0.43 -15.36 -43.82
C GLU A 2 -1.62 -15.89 -43.03
N ARG A 3 -2.80 -15.59 -43.55
CA ARG A 3 -4.07 -16.17 -43.13
C ARG A 3 -4.33 -17.33 -44.08
N SER A 4 -4.66 -18.49 -43.53
CA SER A 4 -5.47 -19.47 -44.25
C SER A 4 -6.52 -19.99 -43.29
N PHE A 5 -7.78 -19.84 -43.71
CA PHE A 5 -8.99 -20.17 -42.99
C PHE A 5 -9.74 -21.16 -43.87
N ILE A 6 -9.85 -22.42 -43.45
CA ILE A 6 -10.82 -23.37 -43.99
C ILE A 6 -11.30 -24.26 -42.84
N GLY A 7 -12.63 -24.33 -42.67
CA GLY A 7 -13.31 -25.49 -42.08
C GLY A 7 -13.41 -25.52 -40.56
N GLY A 8 -14.59 -25.19 -40.04
CA GLY A 8 -14.94 -25.42 -38.65
C GLY A 8 -14.95 -26.91 -38.31
N LEU A 9 -14.08 -27.29 -37.37
CA LEU A 9 -14.32 -28.29 -36.33
C LEU A 9 -13.15 -28.19 -35.34
N LEU A 10 -13.44 -27.98 -34.05
CA LEU A 10 -12.43 -28.04 -33.00
C LEU A 10 -11.86 -29.46 -32.92
N HIS A 11 -10.56 -29.61 -33.17
CA HIS A 11 -9.81 -30.81 -32.79
C HIS A 11 -8.60 -30.41 -31.92
N TRP A 12 -8.71 -30.62 -30.62
CA TRP A 12 -7.58 -30.62 -29.70
C TRP A 12 -6.92 -31.99 -29.76
N ARG A 13 -5.77 -32.09 -30.43
CA ARG A 13 -4.93 -33.29 -30.46
C ARG A 13 -4.00 -33.25 -29.23
N TRP A 14 -4.37 -34.00 -28.20
CA TRP A 14 -3.52 -34.24 -27.03
C TRP A 14 -2.40 -35.22 -27.39
N SER A 15 -1.15 -34.77 -27.25
CA SER A 15 0.03 -35.63 -27.30
C SER A 15 0.35 -36.12 -25.88
N LYS A 16 0.25 -37.43 -25.65
CA LYS A 16 0.77 -38.09 -24.44
C LYS A 16 2.30 -38.08 -24.44
N PRO A 17 2.97 -37.82 -23.31
CA PRO A 17 4.22 -38.48 -23.00
C PRO A 17 3.97 -39.79 -22.25
N SER A 18 4.62 -40.82 -22.76
CA SER A 18 4.64 -42.20 -22.31
C SER A 18 5.27 -42.35 -20.92
N SER A 19 4.74 -43.32 -20.18
CA SER A 19 5.18 -43.86 -18.91
C SER A 19 6.52 -44.63 -18.97
N LEU A 20 7.03 -44.93 -17.75
CA LEU A 20 8.01 -45.95 -17.32
C LEU A 20 9.43 -45.39 -17.10
N GLY A 21 10.09 -45.56 -15.95
CA GLY A 21 9.79 -46.33 -14.74
C GLY A 21 11.01 -46.37 -13.79
N GLY A 22 10.84 -47.01 -12.63
CA GLY A 22 11.91 -47.46 -11.72
C GLY A 22 12.12 -46.56 -10.50
N GLN A 23 11.52 -46.86 -9.34
CA GLN A 23 11.99 -47.76 -8.26
C GLN A 23 13.35 -47.41 -7.63
N GLY A 24 13.32 -47.24 -6.30
CA GLY A 24 14.39 -47.65 -5.39
C GLY A 24 15.25 -46.52 -4.83
N GLY A 25 15.12 -46.25 -3.52
CA GLY A 25 16.09 -45.41 -2.82
C GLY A 25 15.61 -44.81 -1.50
N GLN A 26 15.20 -45.65 -0.55
CA GLN A 26 15.32 -45.29 0.86
C GLN A 26 16.82 -45.15 1.17
N MET A 27 17.26 -44.01 1.72
CA MET A 27 18.15 -43.94 2.88
C MET A 27 18.68 -42.51 3.09
N LEU A 28 18.40 -42.01 4.30
CA LEU A 28 19.32 -41.20 5.12
C LEU A 28 19.77 -39.85 4.58
N LEU A 29 19.13 -38.77 5.05
CA LEU A 29 19.77 -37.56 5.60
C LEU A 29 18.73 -36.46 5.87
N TRP A 30 17.93 -36.62 6.93
CA TRP A 30 17.20 -35.51 7.54
C TRP A 30 17.11 -35.73 9.06
N ALA A 31 18.23 -35.43 9.73
CA ALA A 31 18.33 -35.37 11.18
C ALA A 31 18.98 -34.03 11.55
N ALA A 32 18.15 -32.99 11.71
CA ALA A 32 18.47 -31.78 12.49
C ALA A 32 17.22 -30.87 12.57
N CYS A 33 16.16 -31.33 13.23
CA CYS A 33 15.10 -30.44 13.70
C CYS A 33 14.42 -31.07 14.92
N SER A 34 15.07 -30.93 16.07
CA SER A 34 14.51 -31.37 17.35
C SER A 34 15.04 -30.49 18.47
N ALA A 35 14.25 -29.50 18.91
CA ALA A 35 14.15 -29.07 20.30
C ALA A 35 13.30 -27.79 20.42
N ASN A 36 11.97 -27.91 20.37
CA ASN A 36 11.05 -27.26 21.31
C ASN A 36 9.61 -27.61 20.90
N LEU A 37 8.70 -27.66 21.86
CA LEU A 37 7.29 -28.09 21.76
C LEU A 37 7.03 -29.58 22.02
N ALA A 38 7.26 -30.00 23.27
CA ALA A 38 6.54 -31.14 23.85
C ALA A 38 6.57 -31.09 25.39
N ARG A 39 5.98 -30.07 26.01
CA ARG A 39 5.57 -30.07 27.44
C ARG A 39 4.51 -29.01 27.70
N LEU A 40 3.24 -29.30 27.37
CA LEU A 40 2.09 -28.55 27.93
C LEU A 40 0.74 -29.25 27.72
N PHE A 41 0.71 -30.57 27.54
CA PHE A 41 -0.55 -31.31 27.37
C PHE A 41 -0.40 -32.70 27.97
N GLU A 42 -0.68 -32.82 29.27
CA GLU A 42 -1.10 -34.05 30.01
C GLU A 42 -0.84 -33.86 31.53
N VAL A 43 -1.61 -32.99 32.18
CA VAL A 43 -1.80 -33.02 33.66
C VAL A 43 -3.27 -32.81 33.99
N LEU A 44 -4.15 -33.53 33.28
CA LEU A 44 -5.55 -33.63 33.63
C LEU A 44 -5.97 -35.09 33.43
N GLN A 45 -6.45 -35.66 34.54
CA GLN A 45 -7.02 -37.00 34.70
C GLN A 45 -6.04 -38.11 35.05
N THR A 46 -5.90 -38.36 36.37
CA THR A 46 -6.22 -39.66 37.01
C THR A 46 -5.76 -39.64 38.46
N PHE A 47 -6.63 -39.24 39.39
CA PHE A 47 -6.64 -39.80 40.75
C PHE A 47 -8.05 -39.65 41.32
N THR A 48 -8.85 -40.69 41.11
CA THR A 48 -10.10 -40.96 41.82
C THR A 48 -9.86 -42.15 42.73
N THR A 49 -9.88 -41.94 44.05
CA THR A 49 -10.39 -42.92 45.04
C THR A 49 -10.84 -42.16 46.31
N PRO A 50 -11.79 -42.71 47.09
CA PRO A 50 -12.79 -41.90 47.77
C PRO A 50 -12.56 -41.77 49.30
N GLY A 51 -13.09 -40.68 49.86
CA GLY A 51 -13.66 -40.68 51.20
C GLY A 51 -12.76 -40.30 52.38
N VAL A 52 -12.46 -39.02 52.54
CA VAL A 52 -12.50 -38.35 53.86
C VAL A 52 -12.76 -36.85 53.68
N HIS A 53 -13.67 -36.32 54.51
CA HIS A 53 -14.18 -34.94 54.50
C HIS A 53 -13.41 -34.05 55.53
N PRO A 54 -13.69 -32.74 55.62
CA PRO A 54 -12.68 -31.66 55.60
C PRO A 54 -12.33 -31.08 56.97
N ALA A 55 -11.25 -30.27 56.98
CA ALA A 55 -10.95 -29.12 57.87
C ALA A 55 -9.58 -29.18 58.56
N LEU A 56 -8.83 -28.07 58.41
CA LEU A 56 -7.81 -27.49 59.30
C LEU A 56 -6.52 -28.28 59.58
N LEU A 57 -5.37 -27.58 59.42
CA LEU A 57 -4.04 -27.70 60.05
C LEU A 57 -2.93 -27.59 58.98
N CYS A 58 -2.24 -26.46 58.83
CA CYS A 58 -1.18 -25.89 59.68
C CYS A 58 0.24 -26.22 59.17
N ALA A 59 1.05 -25.16 59.15
CA ALA A 59 2.49 -25.12 59.41
C ALA A 59 3.49 -25.41 58.28
N ALA A 60 4.11 -24.30 57.88
CA ALA A 60 5.49 -24.05 57.49
C ALA A 60 6.60 -24.94 58.11
N LEU A 61 7.79 -24.80 57.49
CA LEU A 61 9.16 -25.26 57.85
C LEU A 61 9.54 -26.59 57.17
N LEU A 62 10.71 -26.77 56.53
CA LEU A 62 12.09 -26.50 56.97
C LEU A 62 13.02 -26.38 55.73
N LEU A 63 13.84 -25.32 55.65
CA LEU A 63 15.31 -25.29 55.85
C LEU A 63 16.19 -25.72 54.66
N GLY A 64 16.97 -24.75 54.17
CA GLY A 64 18.10 -24.94 53.27
C GLY A 64 18.82 -23.61 52.98
N ALA A 65 19.42 -23.01 54.00
CA ALA A 65 20.35 -21.89 53.87
C ALA A 65 21.80 -22.40 53.93
N CYS A 66 22.70 -21.76 53.16
CA CYS A 66 24.18 -21.71 53.19
C CYS A 66 24.69 -21.70 51.74
N TRP A 67 25.47 -20.76 51.21
CA TRP A 67 26.41 -19.81 51.78
C TRP A 67 26.44 -18.49 50.99
N ALA A 68 26.77 -17.42 51.72
CA ALA A 68 27.20 -16.14 51.21
C ALA A 68 28.67 -16.19 50.75
N SER A 69 29.00 -15.44 49.69
CA SER A 69 30.32 -14.85 49.51
C SER A 69 30.16 -13.47 48.85
N GLU A 70 30.36 -12.44 49.64
CA GLU A 70 30.46 -11.02 49.27
C GLU A 70 31.77 -10.74 48.53
N GLY A 71 31.74 -9.85 47.52
CA GLY A 71 32.98 -9.30 46.98
C GLY A 71 32.93 -8.59 45.62
N SER A 72 32.25 -7.43 45.57
CA SER A 72 32.68 -6.21 44.86
C SER A 72 32.82 -6.20 43.32
N ALA A 73 31.87 -5.53 42.64
CA ALA A 73 32.09 -4.26 41.92
C ALA A 73 31.05 -4.10 40.79
N ALA A 74 30.16 -3.12 40.96
CA ALA A 74 29.36 -2.57 39.86
C ALA A 74 30.29 -1.87 38.85
N PRO A 75 29.84 -1.75 37.59
CA PRO A 75 29.37 -0.42 37.23
C PRO A 75 27.96 -0.44 36.64
N SER A 76 27.24 0.63 36.97
CA SER A 76 26.07 1.09 36.26
C SER A 76 26.32 1.15 34.76
N ALA A 77 25.45 0.50 34.00
CA ALA A 77 25.07 0.98 32.67
C ALA A 77 23.56 0.76 32.55
N THR A 78 22.87 1.88 32.48
CA THR A 78 21.48 2.02 32.07
C THR A 78 21.21 1.16 30.83
N ALA A 79 20.37 0.14 30.97
CA ALA A 79 19.68 -0.44 29.82
C ALA A 79 18.60 0.56 29.38
N GLU A 80 19.05 1.64 28.74
CA GLU A 80 18.20 2.44 27.87
C GLU A 80 17.70 1.53 26.76
N THR A 81 16.39 1.33 26.71
CA THR A 81 15.67 0.89 25.52
C THR A 81 16.07 1.79 24.35
N ALA A 82 17.06 1.34 23.57
CA ALA A 82 17.37 1.91 22.28
C ALA A 82 16.15 1.71 21.39
N LYS A 83 15.42 2.81 21.16
CA LYS A 83 14.41 2.93 20.12
C LYS A 83 15.05 2.46 18.81
N ALA A 84 14.54 1.38 18.22
CA ALA A 84 14.96 0.93 16.90
C ALA A 84 14.85 2.13 15.94
N SER A 85 16.00 2.61 15.46
CA SER A 85 16.05 3.76 14.59
C SER A 85 15.60 3.28 13.22
N GLY A 86 14.38 3.66 12.83
CA GLY A 86 13.91 3.44 11.47
C GLY A 86 14.90 3.99 10.45
N SER A 87 15.09 3.26 9.35
CA SER A 87 16.06 3.61 8.29
C SER A 87 15.33 3.80 6.96
N VAL A 88 15.91 4.59 6.07
CA VAL A 88 15.41 4.74 4.70
C VAL A 88 16.33 3.98 3.75
N LEU A 89 15.76 3.08 2.96
CA LEU A 89 16.49 2.24 2.02
C LEU A 89 16.03 2.58 0.60
N LEU A 90 16.97 2.75 -0.32
CA LEU A 90 16.69 2.89 -1.74
C LEU A 90 16.95 1.55 -2.42
N VAL A 91 15.90 0.94 -2.95
CA VAL A 91 15.93 -0.37 -3.58
C VAL A 91 15.75 -0.22 -5.08
N GLU A 92 16.74 -0.61 -5.85
CA GLU A 92 16.65 -0.68 -7.31
C GLU A 92 16.02 -2.01 -7.72
N VAL A 93 14.95 -1.94 -8.50
CA VAL A 93 14.10 -3.10 -8.84
C VAL A 93 14.01 -3.25 -10.35
N SER A 94 14.41 -4.41 -10.85
CA SER A 94 14.26 -4.78 -12.26
C SER A 94 12.92 -5.46 -12.53
N GLY A 95 12.39 -5.27 -13.74
CA GLY A 95 11.15 -5.89 -14.22
C GLY A 95 9.88 -5.04 -14.07
N MET A 96 9.98 -3.83 -13.50
CA MET A 96 8.85 -2.90 -13.44
C MET A 96 8.63 -2.20 -14.79
N THR A 97 7.50 -2.45 -15.44
CA THR A 97 7.19 -1.86 -16.76
C THR A 97 5.86 -1.12 -16.81
N CYS A 98 5.03 -1.20 -15.77
CA CYS A 98 3.75 -0.51 -15.69
C CYS A 98 3.34 -0.17 -14.24
N VAL A 99 2.30 0.65 -14.09
CA VAL A 99 1.74 1.04 -12.78
C VAL A 99 1.29 -0.16 -11.93
N GLY A 100 0.71 -1.19 -12.58
CA GLY A 100 0.35 -2.43 -11.91
C GLY A 100 1.58 -3.18 -11.35
N CYS A 101 2.74 -3.08 -12.01
CA CYS A 101 3.99 -3.63 -11.48
C CYS A 101 4.46 -2.87 -10.23
N ALA A 102 4.38 -1.54 -10.24
CA ALA A 102 4.70 -0.73 -9.06
C ALA A 102 3.86 -1.13 -7.84
N SER A 103 2.56 -1.37 -8.05
CA SER A 103 1.65 -1.80 -6.97
C SER A 103 2.07 -3.16 -6.39
N LYS A 104 2.38 -4.14 -7.25
CA LYS A 104 2.87 -5.46 -6.80
C LYS A 104 4.19 -5.38 -6.04
N VAL A 105 5.13 -4.59 -6.55
CA VAL A 105 6.43 -4.36 -5.88
C VAL A 105 6.25 -3.69 -4.53
N ARG A 106 5.38 -2.68 -4.45
CA ARG A 106 5.04 -2.02 -3.19
C ARG A 106 4.48 -3.03 -2.18
N SER A 107 3.44 -3.78 -2.56
CA SER A 107 2.83 -4.76 -1.67
C SER A 107 3.82 -5.85 -1.23
N ALA A 108 4.70 -6.29 -2.11
CA ALA A 108 5.74 -7.26 -1.77
C ALA A 108 6.72 -6.70 -0.72
N LEU A 109 7.20 -5.47 -0.91
CA LEU A 109 8.11 -4.81 0.03
C LEU A 109 7.42 -4.52 1.37
N GLU A 110 6.18 -4.03 1.37
CA GLU A 110 5.40 -3.76 2.58
C GLU A 110 4.98 -5.03 3.33
N SER A 111 5.02 -6.21 2.68
CA SER A 111 4.81 -7.50 3.35
C SER A 111 6.00 -7.98 4.19
N VAL A 112 7.18 -7.37 3.99
CA VAL A 112 8.40 -7.76 4.73
C VAL A 112 8.33 -7.21 6.16
N PRO A 113 8.45 -8.06 7.20
CA PRO A 113 8.44 -7.60 8.58
C PRO A 113 9.51 -6.54 8.86
N GLY A 114 9.08 -5.41 9.45
CA GLY A 114 9.94 -4.27 9.74
C GLY A 114 9.92 -3.17 8.67
N VAL A 115 9.25 -3.38 7.54
CA VAL A 115 8.95 -2.32 6.56
C VAL A 115 7.70 -1.55 6.98
N ALA A 116 7.82 -0.22 7.08
CA ALA A 116 6.72 0.69 7.41
C ALA A 116 5.93 1.12 6.17
N SER A 117 6.64 1.44 5.08
CA SER A 117 6.05 1.87 3.81
C SER A 117 7.05 1.75 2.67
N ALA A 118 6.56 1.54 1.44
CA ALA A 118 7.38 1.53 0.23
C ALA A 118 6.81 2.48 -0.83
N LEU A 119 7.63 3.44 -1.25
CA LEU A 119 7.33 4.43 -2.28
C LEU A 119 7.99 4.00 -3.59
N VAL A 120 7.20 3.48 -4.54
CA VAL A 120 7.73 2.86 -5.76
C VAL A 120 7.61 3.80 -6.95
N SER A 121 8.67 3.90 -7.76
CA SER A 121 8.66 4.64 -9.02
C SER A 121 8.99 3.71 -10.17
N THR A 122 8.01 3.47 -11.04
CA THR A 122 8.20 2.73 -12.30
C THR A 122 9.09 3.47 -13.27
N HIS A 123 9.01 4.80 -13.31
CA HIS A 123 9.82 5.63 -14.21
C HIS A 123 11.32 5.50 -13.90
N LYS A 124 11.67 5.41 -12.62
CA LYS A 124 13.08 5.33 -12.18
C LYS A 124 13.57 3.90 -11.95
N GLY A 125 12.69 2.92 -11.89
CA GLY A 125 13.06 1.55 -11.52
C GLY A 125 13.51 1.43 -10.06
N VAL A 126 13.04 2.30 -9.17
CA VAL A 126 13.45 2.32 -7.76
C VAL A 126 12.26 2.34 -6.81
N ALA A 127 12.46 1.83 -5.60
CA ALA A 127 11.55 1.92 -4.47
C ALA A 127 12.28 2.53 -3.27
N CYS A 128 11.71 3.58 -2.68
CA CYS A 128 12.18 4.10 -1.40
C CYS A 128 11.39 3.45 -0.26
N VAL A 129 12.08 2.70 0.59
CA VAL A 129 11.48 1.91 1.66
C VAL A 129 11.83 2.53 3.00
N LYS A 130 10.81 2.85 3.80
CA LYS A 130 10.98 3.24 5.20
C LYS A 130 10.83 2.01 6.07
N THR A 131 11.76 1.78 6.97
CA THR A 131 11.71 0.66 7.91
C THR A 131 11.55 1.16 9.34
N GLU A 132 10.90 0.37 10.19
CA GLU A 132 10.83 0.61 11.65
C GLU A 132 11.88 -0.21 12.40
N ALA A 133 12.41 -1.25 11.74
CA ALA A 133 13.47 -2.12 12.25
C ALA A 133 14.54 -2.35 11.17
N SER A 134 15.65 -2.98 11.54
CA SER A 134 16.64 -3.43 10.56
C SER A 134 16.06 -4.55 9.71
N VAL A 135 15.98 -4.35 8.40
CA VAL A 135 15.51 -5.35 7.42
C VAL A 135 16.69 -5.81 6.58
N SER A 136 16.84 -7.12 6.38
CA SER A 136 17.94 -7.65 5.56
C SER A 136 17.67 -7.49 4.07
N SER A 137 18.72 -7.27 3.29
CA SER A 137 18.63 -7.25 1.82
C SER A 137 18.12 -8.57 1.24
N SER A 138 18.42 -9.70 1.89
CA SER A 138 17.93 -11.02 1.50
C SER A 138 16.41 -11.11 1.62
N ALA A 139 15.81 -10.63 2.71
CA ALA A 139 14.37 -10.68 2.93
C ALA A 139 13.62 -9.83 1.90
N MET A 140 14.12 -8.63 1.59
CA MET A 140 13.56 -7.80 0.52
C MET A 140 13.72 -8.46 -0.86
N GLY A 141 14.89 -9.04 -1.13
CA GLY A 141 15.15 -9.76 -2.37
C GLY A 141 14.21 -10.95 -2.57
N GLU A 142 13.99 -11.75 -1.53
CA GLU A 142 13.08 -12.90 -1.54
C GLU A 142 11.63 -12.47 -1.78
N ALA A 143 11.16 -11.41 -1.11
CA ALA A 143 9.81 -10.89 -1.32
C ALA A 143 9.61 -10.37 -2.75
N LEU A 144 10.59 -9.64 -3.29
CA LEU A 144 10.57 -9.16 -4.68
C LEU A 144 10.59 -10.33 -5.68
N LEU A 145 11.44 -11.33 -5.46
CA LEU A 145 11.53 -12.53 -6.30
C LEU A 145 10.22 -13.32 -6.31
N ALA A 146 9.57 -13.47 -5.15
CA ALA A 146 8.25 -14.11 -5.04
C ALA A 146 7.17 -13.35 -5.84
N ALA A 147 7.30 -12.02 -5.95
CA ALA A 147 6.43 -11.19 -6.78
C ALA A 147 6.84 -11.14 -8.27
N GLY A 148 7.95 -11.78 -8.66
CA GLY A 148 8.45 -11.84 -10.03
C GLY A 148 9.40 -10.71 -10.42
N TYR A 149 10.02 -10.04 -9.44
CA TYR A 149 10.95 -8.92 -9.63
C TYR A 149 12.32 -9.22 -9.04
N ALA A 150 13.37 -8.54 -9.51
CA ALA A 150 14.72 -8.73 -9.00
C ALA A 150 15.22 -7.47 -8.27
N LEU A 151 15.76 -7.66 -7.07
CA LEU A 151 16.54 -6.64 -6.38
C LEU A 151 17.90 -6.51 -7.09
N VAL A 152 18.15 -5.35 -7.68
CA VAL A 152 19.41 -5.06 -8.38
C VAL A 152 20.43 -4.46 -7.41
N ARG A 153 19.97 -3.52 -6.58
CA ARG A 153 20.82 -2.77 -5.66
C ARG A 153 20.01 -2.29 -4.47
N LEU A 154 20.66 -2.17 -3.32
CA LEU A 154 20.06 -1.64 -2.09
C LEU A 154 21.08 -0.72 -1.41
N ASP A 155 20.71 0.53 -1.21
CA ASP A 155 21.52 1.51 -0.49
C ASP A 155 20.76 2.05 0.72
N SER A 156 21.48 2.39 1.78
CA SER A 156 20.93 3.22 2.86
C SER A 156 21.01 4.70 2.50
N THR A 157 19.92 5.42 2.70
CA THR A 157 19.85 6.88 2.54
C THR A 157 19.26 7.50 3.80
N GLU A 158 19.50 8.78 4.03
CA GLU A 158 18.87 9.50 5.14
C GLU A 158 17.40 9.81 4.86
N ARG A 159 17.05 10.02 3.58
CA ARG A 159 15.70 10.40 3.12
C ARG A 159 15.43 9.88 1.71
N CYS A 160 14.16 9.73 1.37
CA CYS A 160 13.74 9.44 0.01
C CYS A 160 14.07 10.63 -0.91
N PRO A 161 14.69 10.40 -2.08
CA PRO A 161 14.86 11.44 -3.09
C PRO A 161 13.52 12.09 -3.47
N GLU A 162 13.49 13.42 -3.53
CA GLU A 162 12.28 14.21 -3.80
C GLU A 162 11.72 13.99 -5.21
N ASP A 163 12.58 13.57 -6.14
CA ASP A 163 12.26 13.32 -7.54
C ASP A 163 11.77 11.87 -7.79
N ILE A 164 11.64 11.04 -6.74
CA ILE A 164 10.83 9.83 -6.80
C ILE A 164 9.37 10.30 -6.88
N LYS A 165 8.79 10.32 -8.09
CA LYS A 165 7.33 10.37 -8.26
C LYS A 165 6.76 9.15 -7.51
N VAL A 166 6.30 9.41 -6.30
CA VAL A 166 5.86 8.39 -5.35
C VAL A 166 4.58 7.80 -5.89
N ALA A 167 4.59 6.51 -6.28
CA ALA A 167 3.34 5.79 -6.39
C ALA A 167 2.62 5.94 -5.04
N PHE A 168 1.39 6.46 -5.08
CA PHE A 168 0.52 6.70 -3.94
C PHE A 168 0.72 7.98 -3.13
N ALA A 169 1.53 8.96 -3.57
CA ALA A 169 1.39 10.31 -3.02
C ALA A 169 0.03 10.90 -3.45
N ASP A 170 -0.66 11.53 -2.50
CA ASP A 170 -1.92 12.22 -2.78
C ASP A 170 -1.61 13.42 -3.71
N PRO A 171 -2.09 13.42 -4.96
CA PRO A 171 -1.73 14.45 -5.93
C PRO A 171 -2.29 15.83 -5.55
N TRP A 172 -3.21 15.90 -4.61
CA TRP A 172 -3.80 17.13 -4.09
C TRP A 172 -3.26 17.52 -2.72
N ASP A 173 -2.16 16.93 -2.23
CA ASP A 173 -1.51 17.39 -1.00
C ASP A 173 -0.66 18.65 -1.27
N HIS A 174 -1.22 19.83 -1.00
CA HIS A 174 -0.62 21.15 -1.24
C HIS A 174 -0.56 21.99 0.05
N ARG A 175 -0.49 21.32 1.23
CA ARG A 175 -0.40 22.00 2.53
C ARG A 175 0.67 23.10 2.49
N GLY A 176 0.25 24.34 2.79
CA GLY A 176 1.15 25.51 2.87
C GLY A 176 1.25 26.36 1.59
N GLN A 177 0.56 26.01 0.50
CA GLN A 177 0.63 26.76 -0.77
C GLN A 177 -0.47 27.82 -0.96
N GLY A 178 -1.43 27.92 -0.03
CA GLY A 178 -2.52 28.92 -0.09
C GLY A 178 -3.53 28.71 -1.22
N LEU A 179 -3.49 27.55 -1.90
CA LEU A 179 -4.43 27.19 -2.95
C LEU A 179 -5.78 26.74 -2.36
N ASP A 180 -6.89 27.02 -3.05
CA ASP A 180 -8.22 26.52 -2.69
C ASP A 180 -8.43 25.11 -3.26
N VAL A 181 -7.75 24.15 -2.67
CA VAL A 181 -7.83 22.73 -3.03
C VAL A 181 -8.16 21.96 -1.76
N VAL A 182 -9.18 21.09 -1.82
CA VAL A 182 -9.64 20.32 -0.66
C VAL A 182 -9.95 18.91 -1.11
N THR A 183 -9.34 17.90 -0.48
CA THR A 183 -9.77 16.51 -0.62
C THR A 183 -11.05 16.31 0.17
N ILE A 184 -12.17 16.10 -0.53
CA ILE A 184 -13.52 15.97 0.04
C ILE A 184 -13.95 14.52 0.25
N SER A 185 -13.25 13.57 -0.38
CA SER A 185 -13.44 12.14 -0.17
C SER A 185 -12.15 11.38 -0.44
N ARG A 186 -11.93 10.32 0.34
CA ARG A 186 -10.88 9.30 0.18
C ARG A 186 -11.47 7.94 -0.20
N GLY A 187 -12.58 7.94 -0.95
CA GLY A 187 -13.26 6.73 -1.40
C GLY A 187 -14.60 6.48 -0.71
N GLU A 188 -14.83 7.11 0.45
CA GLU A 188 -16.13 7.15 1.11
C GLU A 188 -17.18 7.91 0.28
N GLU A 189 -18.45 7.58 0.53
CA GLU A 189 -19.59 8.30 -0.01
C GLU A 189 -19.50 9.81 0.27
N VAL A 190 -19.86 10.63 -0.72
CA VAL A 190 -19.78 12.10 -0.59
C VAL A 190 -20.86 12.80 -1.39
N GLU A 191 -21.49 13.78 -0.77
CA GLU A 191 -22.51 14.64 -1.38
C GLU A 191 -21.84 15.85 -2.06
N LEU A 192 -21.53 15.70 -3.36
CA LEU A 192 -20.73 16.69 -4.11
C LEU A 192 -21.30 18.11 -4.07
N ASP A 193 -22.63 18.25 -4.08
CA ASP A 193 -23.30 19.55 -4.09
C ASP A 193 -22.99 20.41 -2.86
N GLN A 194 -22.67 19.77 -1.73
CA GLN A 194 -22.29 20.48 -0.49
C GLN A 194 -20.89 21.11 -0.58
N HIS A 195 -20.09 20.71 -1.56
CA HIS A 195 -18.71 21.16 -1.73
C HIS A 195 -18.54 22.17 -2.87
N ILE A 196 -19.62 22.51 -3.59
CA ILE A 196 -19.64 23.56 -4.59
C ILE A 196 -19.46 24.91 -3.91
N VAL A 197 -18.47 25.68 -4.37
CA VAL A 197 -18.19 27.02 -3.87
C VAL A 197 -18.99 28.04 -4.67
N ALA A 198 -19.96 28.69 -4.02
CA ALA A 198 -20.95 29.53 -4.68
C ALA A 198 -20.35 30.60 -5.61
N ASP A 199 -19.29 31.28 -5.20
CA ASP A 199 -18.70 32.40 -5.94
C ASP A 199 -17.47 32.00 -6.80
N LYS A 200 -17.21 30.70 -6.96
CA LYS A 200 -16.06 30.20 -7.73
C LYS A 200 -16.47 29.17 -8.77
N TYR A 201 -15.61 28.99 -9.77
CA TYR A 201 -15.63 27.76 -10.54
C TYR A 201 -15.18 26.61 -9.64
N THR A 202 -16.01 25.59 -9.47
CA THR A 202 -15.65 24.41 -8.67
C THR A 202 -15.31 23.25 -9.60
N VAL A 203 -14.05 22.82 -9.59
CA VAL A 203 -13.60 21.61 -10.29
C VAL A 203 -13.63 20.46 -9.29
N ILE A 204 -14.56 19.52 -9.49
CA ILE A 204 -14.51 18.23 -8.79
C ILE A 204 -13.54 17.33 -9.57
N ASP A 205 -12.44 16.95 -8.94
CA ASP A 205 -11.36 16.16 -9.53
C ASP A 205 -11.36 14.75 -8.95
N PHE A 206 -11.87 13.78 -9.70
CA PHE A 206 -11.81 12.37 -9.34
C PHE A 206 -10.52 11.78 -9.88
N GLY A 207 -9.68 11.27 -9.01
CA GLY A 207 -8.38 10.73 -9.37
C GLY A 207 -7.90 9.70 -8.38
N ALA A 208 -6.65 9.26 -8.53
CA ALA A 208 -6.08 8.30 -7.61
C ALA A 208 -4.58 8.55 -7.39
N PRO A 209 -4.05 8.27 -6.19
CA PRO A 209 -2.62 8.36 -5.92
C PRO A 209 -1.73 7.45 -6.79
N TRP A 210 -2.28 6.34 -7.32
CA TRP A 210 -1.57 5.44 -8.25
C TRP A 210 -1.73 5.83 -9.73
N CYS A 211 -2.56 6.82 -10.04
CA CYS A 211 -2.92 7.19 -11.41
C CYS A 211 -1.98 8.28 -11.94
N SER A 212 -0.96 7.93 -12.72
CA SER A 212 -0.02 8.92 -13.29
C SER A 212 -0.71 10.06 -14.05
N PRO A 213 -1.70 9.84 -14.93
CA PRO A 213 -2.40 10.94 -15.59
C PRO A 213 -3.16 11.86 -14.61
N CYS A 214 -3.56 11.36 -13.44
CA CYS A 214 -4.19 12.16 -12.40
C CYS A 214 -3.19 13.11 -11.74
N HIS A 215 -1.94 12.67 -11.52
CA HIS A 215 -0.86 13.53 -11.04
C HIS A 215 -0.55 14.66 -12.02
N ASP A 216 -0.39 14.33 -13.31
CA ASP A 216 -0.11 15.33 -14.35
C ASP A 216 -1.26 16.36 -14.46
N ALA A 217 -2.51 15.91 -14.30
CA ALA A 217 -3.66 16.80 -14.32
C ALA A 217 -3.76 17.67 -13.05
N ALA A 218 -3.48 17.12 -11.88
CA ALA A 218 -3.46 17.86 -10.62
C ALA A 218 -2.40 18.95 -10.63
N GLU A 219 -1.18 18.65 -11.13
CA GLU A 219 -0.12 19.65 -11.33
C GLU A 219 -0.58 20.77 -12.26
N THR A 220 -1.18 20.42 -13.40
CA THR A 220 -1.72 21.39 -14.37
C THR A 220 -2.79 22.30 -13.73
N LEU A 221 -3.71 21.74 -12.94
CA LEU A 221 -4.76 22.51 -12.29
C LEU A 221 -4.21 23.40 -11.16
N GLN A 222 -3.27 22.90 -10.37
CA GLN A 222 -2.64 23.66 -9.29
C GLN A 222 -1.84 24.85 -9.85
N GLU A 223 -1.09 24.66 -10.94
CA GLU A 223 -0.44 25.75 -11.65
C GLU A 223 -1.46 26.78 -12.13
N TYR A 224 -2.60 26.34 -12.69
CA TYR A 224 -3.67 27.23 -13.12
C TYR A 224 -4.26 28.07 -11.98
N LEU A 225 -4.45 27.49 -10.78
CA LEU A 225 -4.97 28.18 -9.60
C LEU A 225 -4.08 29.35 -9.14
N THR A 226 -2.78 29.32 -9.43
CA THR A 226 -1.85 30.41 -9.04
C THR A 226 -2.22 31.77 -9.64
N SER A 227 -2.92 31.78 -10.78
CA SER A 227 -3.39 32.99 -11.48
C SER A 227 -4.92 33.12 -11.52
N HIS A 228 -5.64 32.15 -10.95
CA HIS A 228 -7.11 32.07 -11.00
C HIS A 228 -7.70 31.79 -9.61
N PRO A 229 -7.67 32.77 -8.69
CA PRO A 229 -8.23 32.62 -7.35
C PRO A 229 -9.76 32.43 -7.33
N ASP A 230 -10.42 32.68 -8.48
CA ASP A 230 -11.85 32.44 -8.74
C ASP A 230 -12.17 30.95 -9.01
N VAL A 231 -11.20 30.05 -8.81
CA VAL A 231 -11.33 28.60 -9.04
C VAL A 231 -11.00 27.86 -7.74
N ALA A 232 -11.78 26.82 -7.46
CA ALA A 232 -11.59 25.90 -6.35
C ALA A 232 -11.55 24.46 -6.86
N ILE A 233 -10.67 23.63 -6.29
CA ILE A 233 -10.63 22.19 -6.57
C ILE A 233 -11.20 21.44 -5.37
N ARG A 234 -12.07 20.48 -5.64
CA ARG A 234 -12.55 19.50 -4.66
C ARG A 234 -12.16 18.12 -5.15
N ALA A 235 -11.17 17.53 -4.52
CA ALA A 235 -10.63 16.25 -4.93
C ALA A 235 -11.40 15.09 -4.31
N VAL A 236 -11.70 14.09 -5.12
CA VAL A 236 -12.18 12.77 -4.71
C VAL A 236 -11.07 11.79 -5.01
N SER A 237 -10.37 11.36 -3.96
CA SER A 237 -9.21 10.47 -4.06
C SER A 237 -9.64 9.02 -3.94
N LEU A 238 -9.41 8.24 -5.00
CA LEU A 238 -9.56 6.79 -4.98
C LEU A 238 -8.27 6.17 -4.42
N ASP A 239 -8.13 6.14 -3.10
CA ASP A 239 -6.87 5.86 -2.39
C ASP A 239 -6.71 4.41 -1.88
N GLY A 240 -7.47 3.48 -2.46
CA GLY A 240 -7.31 2.05 -2.21
C GLY A 240 -5.85 1.60 -2.39
N GLN A 241 -5.49 0.50 -1.73
CA GLN A 241 -4.13 -0.03 -1.70
C GLN A 241 -3.58 -0.32 -3.12
N ASP A 242 -4.48 -0.64 -4.03
CA ASP A 242 -4.22 -0.91 -5.44
C ASP A 242 -5.40 -0.41 -6.31
N PRO A 243 -5.29 -0.45 -7.65
CA PRO A 243 -6.38 -0.01 -8.51
C PRO A 243 -7.69 -0.78 -8.33
N GLU A 244 -7.65 -2.08 -8.03
CA GLU A 244 -8.85 -2.90 -7.89
C GLU A 244 -9.64 -2.49 -6.64
N THR A 245 -8.97 -2.43 -5.49
CA THR A 245 -9.54 -1.95 -4.23
C THR A 245 -10.01 -0.50 -4.33
N SER A 246 -9.31 0.36 -5.07
CA SER A 246 -9.72 1.74 -5.34
C SER A 246 -11.03 1.83 -6.14
N TYR A 247 -11.18 1.01 -7.19
CA TYR A 247 -12.40 1.01 -7.99
C TYR A 247 -13.61 0.33 -7.31
N ASN A 248 -13.38 -0.38 -6.21
CA ASN A 248 -14.44 -0.98 -5.39
C ASN A 248 -14.94 -0.04 -4.27
N GLN A 249 -14.39 1.17 -4.13
CA GLN A 249 -14.78 2.12 -3.09
C GLN A 249 -16.20 2.70 -3.31
N PRO A 250 -16.95 3.01 -2.23
CA PRO A 250 -18.34 3.49 -2.33
C PRO A 250 -18.57 4.67 -3.28
N VAL A 251 -17.67 5.66 -3.28
CA VAL A 251 -17.78 6.85 -4.12
C VAL A 251 -17.82 6.54 -5.63
N VAL A 252 -17.22 5.41 -6.02
CA VAL A 252 -17.19 4.96 -7.41
C VAL A 252 -18.59 4.56 -7.87
N GLY A 253 -19.33 3.85 -7.02
CA GLY A 253 -20.73 3.49 -7.27
C GLY A 253 -21.65 4.71 -7.36
N GLN A 254 -21.40 5.73 -6.54
CA GLN A 254 -22.20 6.96 -6.52
C GLN A 254 -22.00 7.83 -7.77
N HIS A 255 -20.73 8.08 -8.14
CA HIS A 255 -20.40 9.16 -9.07
C HIS A 255 -19.70 8.70 -10.36
N LEU A 256 -19.14 7.48 -10.38
CA LEU A 256 -18.29 6.98 -11.46
C LEU A 256 -18.80 5.69 -12.14
N ALA A 257 -20.01 5.22 -11.82
CA ALA A 257 -20.56 3.95 -12.32
C ALA A 257 -20.50 3.74 -13.85
N TYR A 258 -20.52 4.82 -14.63
CA TYR A 258 -20.47 4.79 -16.10
C TYR A 258 -19.21 5.42 -16.70
N VAL A 259 -18.23 5.73 -15.85
CA VAL A 259 -16.99 6.39 -16.25
C VAL A 259 -15.95 5.32 -16.60
N LYS A 260 -15.15 5.57 -17.64
CA LYS A 260 -14.17 4.59 -18.16
C LYS A 260 -12.85 4.56 -17.38
N GLY A 261 -12.68 5.47 -16.42
CA GLY A 261 -11.49 5.58 -15.58
C GLY A 261 -11.25 7.01 -15.11
N VAL A 262 -10.16 7.19 -14.37
CA VAL A 262 -9.68 8.47 -13.85
C VAL A 262 -8.41 8.96 -14.59
N PRO A 263 -8.11 10.26 -14.63
CA PRO A 263 -8.84 11.36 -13.99
C PRO A 263 -10.18 11.64 -14.64
N TRP A 264 -11.16 12.03 -13.84
CA TRP A 264 -12.48 12.44 -14.28
C TRP A 264 -12.87 13.74 -13.61
N PHE A 265 -13.38 14.69 -14.37
CA PHE A 265 -13.67 16.03 -13.90
C PHE A 265 -15.15 16.34 -14.02
N LEU A 266 -15.68 17.03 -13.01
CA LEU A 266 -16.91 17.82 -13.10
C LEU A 266 -16.54 19.27 -12.90
N VAL A 267 -17.05 20.18 -13.73
CA VAL A 267 -16.80 21.61 -13.58
C VAL A 267 -18.12 22.31 -13.39
N HIS A 268 -18.26 22.98 -12.25
CA HIS A 268 -19.39 23.84 -11.93
C HIS A 268 -18.97 25.30 -12.09
N ALA A 269 -19.81 26.10 -12.74
CA ALA A 269 -19.68 27.56 -12.75
C ALA A 269 -20.01 28.15 -11.37
N PRO A 270 -19.64 29.41 -11.10
CA PRO A 270 -20.24 30.17 -10.01
C PRO A 270 -21.78 30.07 -10.06
N GLY A 271 -22.41 29.87 -8.91
CA GLY A 271 -23.85 29.54 -8.80
C GLY A 271 -24.18 28.05 -8.98
N GLY A 272 -23.18 27.18 -9.19
CA GLY A 272 -23.32 25.72 -9.10
C GLY A 272 -23.81 25.02 -10.37
N LYS A 273 -23.96 25.71 -11.50
CA LYS A 273 -24.34 25.06 -12.76
C LYS A 273 -23.19 24.18 -13.28
N LEU A 274 -23.46 22.90 -13.54
CA LEU A 274 -22.51 22.02 -14.23
C LEU A 274 -22.30 22.46 -15.68
N ILE A 275 -21.06 22.74 -16.07
CA ILE A 275 -20.67 23.21 -17.41
C ILE A 275 -19.74 22.25 -18.15
N TYR A 276 -19.14 21.26 -17.48
CA TYR A 276 -18.33 20.22 -18.11
C TYR A 276 -18.28 18.93 -17.29
N LYS A 277 -18.19 17.80 -17.99
CA LYS A 277 -17.94 16.46 -17.46
C LYS A 277 -17.04 15.70 -18.44
N GLY A 278 -15.88 15.20 -18.00
CA GLY A 278 -14.94 14.49 -18.89
C GLY A 278 -13.54 14.24 -18.31
N MET A 279 -12.65 13.61 -19.07
CA MET A 279 -11.28 13.24 -18.63
C MET A 279 -10.18 14.23 -19.02
N ASP A 280 -10.48 15.18 -19.90
CA ASP A 280 -9.45 16.05 -20.48
C ASP A 280 -9.29 17.35 -19.66
N VAL A 281 -8.16 17.48 -18.97
CA VAL A 281 -7.82 18.67 -18.16
C VAL A 281 -7.70 19.94 -19.01
N LYS A 282 -7.24 19.85 -20.27
CA LYS A 282 -7.19 21.02 -21.17
C LYS A 282 -8.59 21.50 -21.52
N ARG A 283 -9.54 20.55 -21.63
CA ARG A 283 -10.96 20.88 -21.82
C ARG A 283 -11.55 21.57 -20.59
N VAL A 284 -11.21 21.12 -19.37
CA VAL A 284 -11.60 21.80 -18.12
C VAL A 284 -11.24 23.29 -18.19
N LEU A 285 -9.95 23.59 -18.40
CA LEU A 285 -9.47 24.98 -18.47
C LEU A 285 -10.18 25.76 -19.59
N SER A 286 -10.29 25.18 -20.79
CA SER A 286 -10.91 25.84 -21.93
C SER A 286 -12.40 26.15 -21.73
N VAL A 287 -13.12 25.34 -20.93
CA VAL A 287 -14.54 25.55 -20.64
C VAL A 287 -14.70 26.70 -19.65
N ILE A 288 -13.88 26.73 -18.59
CA ILE A 288 -13.85 27.82 -17.61
C ILE A 288 -13.59 29.15 -18.32
N GLU A 289 -12.54 29.21 -19.15
CA GLU A 289 -12.19 30.44 -19.89
C GLU A 289 -13.30 30.92 -20.82
N ARG A 290 -13.93 29.99 -21.56
CA ARG A 290 -15.02 30.33 -22.49
C ARG A 290 -16.25 30.82 -21.73
N HIS A 291 -16.57 30.21 -20.58
CA HIS A 291 -17.68 30.63 -19.75
C HIS A 291 -17.44 32.02 -19.15
N ARG A 292 -16.22 32.26 -18.63
CA ARG A 292 -15.81 33.57 -18.11
C ARG A 292 -15.94 34.67 -19.16
N LYS A 293 -15.49 34.42 -20.40
CA LYS A 293 -15.60 35.38 -21.51
C LYS A 293 -17.03 35.71 -21.93
N ARG A 294 -17.98 34.82 -21.69
CA ARG A 294 -19.41 35.02 -21.99
C ARG A 294 -20.17 35.75 -20.88
N GLY A 295 -19.47 36.27 -19.86
CA GLY A 295 -20.10 36.96 -18.73
C GLY A 295 -20.94 36.05 -17.84
N GLY A 296 -20.65 34.74 -17.83
CA GLY A 296 -21.39 33.78 -17.01
C GLY A 296 -22.81 33.45 -17.49
N GLN A 297 -23.17 33.80 -18.73
CA GLN A 297 -24.47 33.44 -19.30
C GLN A 297 -24.54 31.96 -19.73
N PRO A 298 -25.70 31.31 -19.54
CA PRO A 298 -25.88 29.85 -19.64
C PRO A 298 -25.60 29.23 -21.01
#